data_AF-A0A6C0HMU4-F1
#
_entry.id   AF-A0A6C0HMU4-F1
#
_cell.length_a   1.000
_cell.length_b   1.000
_cell.length_c   1.000
_cell.angle_alpha   90.00
_cell.angle_beta   90.00
_cell.angle_gamma   90.00
#
_symmetry.space_group_name_H-M   'P 1'
#
loop_
_entity.id
_entity.type
_entity.pdbx_description
1 polymer ?
#
loop_
_entity_poly.entity_id
_entity_poly.type
_entity_poly.pdbx_seq_one_letter_code
_entity_poly.pdbx_strand_id
1 'polypeptide(L)'
;MLLDSLCTPTVVFIVFAIAHLSLEMYDQHYSLALLKSVLALVMICLLELLCIVKLHLLAWILVFMPLILYSYMTLIIFFVFGLDPTPKMKQFLVQ
;
A
#
# COMPACT_ATOMS: atom_id res chain seq x y z
N MET A 1 -21.15 -6.71 -9.49
CA MET A 1 -20.73 -7.46 -10.69
C MET A 1 -19.36 -7.04 -11.23
N LEU A 2 -18.95 -5.76 -11.18
CA LEU A 2 -17.55 -5.37 -11.48
C LEU A 2 -16.53 -5.92 -10.45
N LEU A 3 -16.95 -6.15 -9.20
CA LEU A 3 -16.16 -6.85 -8.18
C LEU A 3 -16.13 -8.38 -8.37
N ASP A 4 -16.93 -8.94 -9.27
CA ASP A 4 -16.92 -10.39 -9.55
C ASP A 4 -15.80 -10.74 -10.54
N SER A 5 -15.46 -9.80 -11.43
CA SER A 5 -14.32 -9.94 -12.35
C SER A 5 -12.99 -9.55 -11.74
N LEU A 6 -12.96 -8.59 -10.80
CA LEU A 6 -11.73 -8.17 -10.14
C LEU A 6 -11.42 -9.05 -8.92
N CYS A 7 -10.24 -9.66 -8.94
CA CYS A 7 -9.78 -10.50 -7.84
C CYS A 7 -9.64 -9.70 -6.53
N THR A 8 -10.07 -10.27 -5.40
CA THR A 8 -9.87 -9.71 -4.06
C THR A 8 -8.45 -9.17 -3.79
N PRO A 9 -7.36 -9.89 -4.11
CA PRO A 9 -6.00 -9.37 -3.88
C PRO A 9 -5.67 -8.13 -4.73
N THR A 10 -6.21 -8.03 -5.96
CA THR A 10 -5.99 -6.88 -6.85
C THR A 10 -6.61 -5.61 -6.27
N VAL A 11 -7.82 -5.70 -5.72
CA VAL A 11 -8.52 -4.55 -5.10
C VAL A 11 -7.73 -4.03 -3.90
N VAL A 12 -7.26 -4.92 -3.03
CA VAL A 12 -6.45 -4.54 -1.86
C VAL A 12 -5.16 -3.83 -2.30
N PHE A 13 -4.50 -4.35 -3.33
CA PHE A 13 -3.27 -3.74 -3.85
C PHE A 13 -3.52 -2.33 -4.44
N ILE A 14 -4.64 -2.12 -5.14
CA ILE A 14 -5.00 -0.79 -5.67
C ILE A 14 -5.17 0.23 -4.53
N VAL A 15 -5.90 -0.13 -3.48
CA VAL A 15 -6.10 0.76 -2.31
C VAL A 15 -4.75 1.12 -1.67
N PHE A 16 -3.86 0.14 -1.50
CA PHE A 16 -2.52 0.36 -0.97
C PHE A 16 -1.67 1.26 -1.88
N ALA A 17 -1.71 1.06 -3.20
CA ALA A 17 -0.98 1.87 -4.16
C ALA A 17 -1.43 3.34 -4.14
N ILE A 18 -2.74 3.61 -3.97
CA ILE A 18 -3.28 4.97 -3.84
C ILE A 18 -2.75 5.65 -2.56
N ALA A 19 -2.72 4.93 -1.43
CA ALA A 19 -2.18 5.45 -0.19
C ALA A 19 -0.69 5.81 -0.34
N HIS A 20 0.09 4.96 -0.99
CA HIS A 20 1.51 5.21 -1.27
C HIS A 20 1.74 6.40 -2.19
N LEU A 21 0.96 6.50 -3.28
CA LEU A 21 0.99 7.66 -4.16
C LEU A 21 0.74 8.95 -3.39
N SER A 22 -0.24 8.93 -2.48
CA SER A 22 -0.57 10.09 -1.66
C SER A 22 0.60 10.53 -0.78
N LEU A 23 1.34 9.58 -0.20
CA LEU A 23 2.51 9.88 0.63
C LEU A 23 3.69 10.43 -0.18
N GLU A 24 3.93 9.89 -1.37
CA GLU A 24 5.02 10.38 -2.23
C GLU A 24 4.77 11.77 -2.82
N MET A 25 3.50 12.17 -2.96
CA MET A 25 3.15 13.53 -3.38
C MET A 25 3.58 14.59 -2.36
N TYR A 26 3.72 14.24 -1.07
CA TYR A 26 4.20 15.19 -0.05
C TYR A 26 5.71 15.47 -0.16
N ASP A 27 6.50 14.55 -0.73
CA ASP A 27 7.97 14.63 -0.77
C ASP A 27 8.52 15.33 -2.05
N GLN A 28 7.65 15.78 -2.96
CA GLN A 28 7.98 16.48 -4.23
C GLN A 28 9.06 15.82 -5.13
N HIS A 29 9.39 14.54 -4.92
CA HIS A 29 10.33 13.78 -5.75
C HIS A 29 9.66 13.22 -7.02
N TYR A 30 9.33 14.10 -7.97
CA TYR A 30 8.56 13.77 -9.17
C TYR A 30 9.17 12.68 -10.07
N SER A 31 10.50 12.68 -10.25
CA SER A 31 11.18 11.71 -11.14
C SER A 31 11.08 10.27 -10.62
N LEU A 32 11.07 10.09 -9.31
CA LEU A 32 10.95 8.78 -8.66
C LEU A 32 9.49 8.33 -8.55
N ALA A 33 8.57 9.27 -8.30
CA ALA A 33 7.14 9.00 -8.20
C ALA A 33 6.56 8.40 -9.49
N LEU A 34 6.99 8.89 -10.66
CA LEU A 34 6.55 8.35 -11.95
C LEU A 34 7.00 6.89 -12.13
N LEU A 35 8.25 6.56 -11.81
CA LEU A 35 8.76 5.19 -11.92
C LEU A 35 7.96 4.21 -11.05
N LYS A 36 7.64 4.63 -9.83
CA LYS A 36 6.94 3.79 -8.86
C LYS A 36 5.45 3.61 -9.20
N SER A 37 4.82 4.62 -9.80
CA SER A 37 3.45 4.51 -10.32
C SER A 37 3.35 3.51 -11.48
N VAL A 38 4.35 3.48 -12.37
CA VAL A 38 4.44 2.47 -13.46
C VAL A 38 4.66 1.08 -12.87
N LEU A 39 5.51 0.94 -11.85
CA LEU A 39 5.72 -0.33 -11.16
C LEU A 39 4.43 -0.86 -10.51
N ALA A 40 3.64 0.03 -9.90
CA ALA A 40 2.33 -0.33 -9.36
C ALA A 40 1.38 -0.85 -10.45
N LEU A 41 1.38 -0.23 -11.64
CA LEU A 41 0.59 -0.70 -12.78
C LEU A 41 1.01 -2.10 -13.25
N VAL A 42 2.32 -2.37 -13.31
CA VAL A 42 2.86 -3.69 -13.66
C VAL A 42 2.42 -4.74 -12.64
N MET A 43 2.45 -4.42 -11.34
CA MET A 43 1.99 -5.33 -10.29
C MET A 43 0.50 -5.63 -10.44
N ILE A 44 -0.36 -4.64 -10.72
CA ILE A 44 -1.79 -4.87 -10.95
C ILE A 44 -2.02 -5.85 -12.11
N CYS A 45 -1.33 -5.67 -13.25
CA CYS A 45 -1.42 -6.60 -14.38
C CYS A 45 -0.95 -8.03 -14.00
N LEU A 46 0.13 -8.14 -13.21
CA LEU A 46 0.63 -9.42 -12.75
C LEU A 46 -0.39 -10.15 -11.87
N LEU A 47 -1.00 -9.44 -10.91
CA LEU A 47 -2.03 -10.01 -10.03
C LEU A 47 -3.27 -10.46 -10.81
N GLU A 48 -3.68 -9.69 -11.81
CA GLU A 48 -4.81 -10.05 -12.68
C GLU A 48 -4.51 -11.35 -13.46
N LEU A 49 -3.30 -11.47 -14.01
CA LEU A 49 -2.87 -12.69 -14.70
C LEU A 49 -2.84 -13.90 -13.76
N LEU A 50 -2.29 -13.75 -12.55
CA LEU A 50 -2.26 -14.82 -11.54
C LEU A 50 -3.68 -15.27 -11.13
N CYS A 51 -4.64 -14.34 -11.08
CA CYS A 51 -6.03 -14.64 -10.78
C CYS A 51 -6.67 -15.52 -11.87
N ILE A 52 -6.40 -15.25 -13.15
CA ILE A 52 -6.91 -16.06 -14.28
C ILE A 52 -6.42 -17.51 -14.18
N VAL A 53 -5.19 -17.72 -13.71
CA VAL A 53 -4.61 -19.07 -13.52
C VAL A 53 -5.12 -19.75 -12.23
N LYS A 54 -6.08 -19.15 -11.50
CA LYS A 54 -6.66 -19.63 -10.23
C LYS A 54 -5.64 -19.86 -9.11
N LEU A 55 -4.50 -19.17 -9.14
CA LEU A 55 -3.50 -19.21 -8.06
C LEU A 55 -3.82 -18.20 -6.94
N HIS A 56 -5.00 -18.34 -6.34
CA HIS A 56 -5.49 -17.40 -5.31
C HIS A 56 -4.53 -17.29 -4.11
N LEU A 57 -3.96 -18.41 -3.66
CA LEU A 57 -3.05 -18.46 -2.52
C LEU A 57 -1.76 -17.68 -2.77
N LEU A 58 -1.19 -17.80 -3.97
CA LEU A 58 0.05 -17.12 -4.34
C LEU A 58 -0.15 -15.61 -4.42
N ALA A 59 -1.27 -15.17 -5.02
CA ALA A 59 -1.61 -13.75 -5.11
C ALA A 59 -1.79 -13.11 -3.72
N TRP A 60 -2.35 -13.85 -2.77
CA TRP A 60 -2.52 -13.37 -1.39
C TRP A 60 -1.17 -13.13 -0.70
N ILE A 61 -0.25 -14.09 -0.78
CA ILE A 61 1.10 -13.97 -0.19
C ILE A 61 1.85 -12.76 -0.77
N LEU A 62 1.72 -12.52 -2.08
CA LEU A 62 2.37 -11.41 -2.77
C LEU A 62 1.89 -10.03 -2.28
N VAL A 63 0.62 -9.91 -1.88
CA VAL A 63 0.05 -8.67 -1.34
C VAL A 63 0.36 -8.49 0.16
N PHE A 64 0.40 -9.58 0.91
CA PHE A 64 0.72 -9.52 2.35
C PHE A 64 2.15 -9.08 2.62
N MET A 65 3.12 -9.54 1.82
CA MET A 65 4.53 -9.22 2.01
C MET A 65 4.81 -7.70 2.04
N PRO A 66 4.42 -6.89 1.05
CA PRO A 66 4.67 -5.45 1.06
C PRO A 66 3.87 -4.73 2.15
N LEU A 67 2.65 -5.18 2.47
CA LEU A 67 1.81 -4.57 3.51
C LEU A 67 2.46 -4.68 4.89
N ILE A 68 2.88 -5.89 5.26
CA ILE A 68 3.51 -6.16 6.55
C ILE A 68 4.83 -5.39 6.65
N LEU A 69 5.67 -5.47 5.61
CA LEU A 69 6.96 -4.80 5.62
C LEU A 69 6.81 -3.28 5.76
N TYR A 70 5.91 -2.67 4.99
CA TYR A 70 5.69 -1.23 5.04
C TYR A 70 5.19 -0.78 6.42
N SER A 71 4.18 -1.46 6.97
CA SER A 71 3.65 -1.15 8.30
C SER A 71 4.72 -1.29 9.39
N TYR A 72 5.56 -2.32 9.31
CA TYR A 72 6.66 -2.54 10.23
C TYR A 72 7.71 -1.43 10.16
N MET A 73 8.10 -1.01 8.95
CA MET A 73 9.04 0.08 8.76
C MET A 73 8.51 1.39 9.35
N THR A 74 7.26 1.74 9.08
CA THR A 74 6.63 2.95 9.65
C THR A 74 6.58 2.91 11.18
N LEU A 75 6.30 1.74 11.77
CA LEU A 75 6.30 1.57 13.23
C LEU A 75 7.68 1.80 13.84
N ILE A 76 8.74 1.26 13.22
CA ILE A 76 10.11 1.49 13.69
C ILE A 76 10.47 2.96 13.60
N ILE A 77 10.17 3.62 12.48
CA ILE A 77 10.45 5.05 12.30
C ILE A 77 9.74 5.86 13.40
N PHE A 78 8.47 5.56 13.68
CA PHE A 78 7.71 6.20 14.74
C PHE A 78 8.33 5.98 16.13
N PHE A 79 8.80 4.78 16.42
CA PHE A 79 9.44 4.43 17.69
C PHE A 79 10.81 5.12 17.86
N VAL A 80 11.62 5.16 16.81
CA VAL A 80 12.97 5.76 16.83
C VAL A 80 12.90 7.28 16.92
N PHE A 81 11.96 7.92 16.22
CA PHE A 81 11.80 9.37 16.28
C PHE A 81 11.12 9.86 17.55
N GLY A 82 10.54 8.96 18.36
CA GLY A 82 9.97 9.31 19.66
C GLY A 82 9.03 10.51 19.56
N LEU A 83 8.08 10.47 18.61
CA LEU A 83 7.02 11.47 18.51
C LEU A 83 6.11 11.34 19.74
N ASP A 84 6.60 11.83 20.89
CA ASP A 84 5.80 12.11 22.06
C ASP A 84 4.71 13.09 21.60
N PRO A 85 3.42 12.70 21.61
CA PRO A 85 2.36 13.58 21.15
C PRO A 85 2.34 14.79 22.07
N THR A 86 2.84 15.93 21.58
CA THR A 86 2.66 17.22 22.22
C THR A 86 1.15 17.37 22.46
N PRO A 87 0.70 17.85 23.63
CA PRO A 87 -0.66 17.61 24.15
C PRO A 87 -1.82 18.10 23.26
N LYS A 88 -1.54 18.84 22.18
CA LYS A 88 -2.52 19.26 21.17
C LYS A 88 -2.93 18.16 20.16
N MET A 89 -2.17 17.06 20.04
CA MET A 89 -2.49 15.94 19.13
C MET A 89 -3.24 14.79 19.83
N LYS A 90 -3.48 14.87 21.14
CA LYS A 90 -4.25 13.85 21.89
C LYS A 90 -5.75 13.87 21.56
N GLN A 91 -6.23 14.95 20.94
CA GLN A 91 -7.65 15.17 20.66
C GLN A 91 -8.14 14.47 19.37
N PHE A 92 -7.24 13.98 18.51
CA PHE A 92 -7.58 13.28 17.27
C PHE A 92 -7.58 11.74 17.39
N LEU A 93 -7.19 11.18 18.54
CA LEU A 93 -7.29 9.73 18.82
C LEU A 93 -8.50 9.37 19.71
N VAL A 94 -9.32 10.36 20.08
CA VAL A 94 -10.59 10.17 20.80
C VAL A 94 -11.64 11.09 20.17
N GLN A 95 -11.95 10.85 18.91
CA GLN A 95 -13.27 11.10 18.31
C GLN A 95 -13.39 10.36 16.98
#